data_AF-A0A9N8VZ24-F1
#
_entry.id   AF-A0A9N8VZ24-F1
#
_cell.length_a   1.000
_cell.length_b   1.000
_cell.length_c   1.000
_cell.angle_alpha   90.00
_cell.angle_beta   90.00
_cell.angle_gamma   90.00
#
_symmetry.space_group_name_H-M   'P 1'
#
loop_
_entity.id
_entity.type
_entity.pdbx_description
1 polymer ?
#
loop_
_entity_poly.entity_id
_entity_poly.type
_entity_poly.pdbx_seq_one_letter_code
_entity_poly.pdbx_strand_id
1 'polypeptide(L)'
;MQRLKPAHEIYNRLIWDKEQFGDFVIGYEDRFLGIMEATREEFEEAEIPFHRIRYFKIISNGQIIWDREKRLDLITRNYSNLNPSQISINRDDSDIKQP
;
A
#
# COMPACT_ATOMS: atom_id res chain seq x y z
N MET A 1 1.21 22.29 1.99
CA MET A 1 1.81 21.07 1.40
C MET A 1 1.27 19.86 2.15
N GLN A 2 0.59 18.92 1.49
CA GLN A 2 0.10 17.70 2.15
C GLN A 2 1.28 16.83 2.60
N ARG A 3 1.17 16.24 3.79
CA ARG A 3 2.18 15.33 4.35
C ARG A 3 2.09 13.99 3.62
N LEU A 4 3.23 13.48 3.15
CA LEU A 4 3.31 12.16 2.56
C LEU A 4 2.97 11.11 3.62
N LYS A 5 2.05 10.20 3.30
CA LYS A 5 1.71 9.09 4.21
C LYS A 5 2.93 8.20 4.43
N PRO A 6 3.17 7.71 5.66
CA PRO A 6 4.28 6.82 5.95
C PRO A 6 4.06 5.44 5.32
N ALA A 7 5.14 4.72 5.05
CA ALA A 7 5.09 3.44 4.33
C ALA A 7 4.19 2.38 5.00
N HIS A 8 4.11 2.34 6.34
CA HIS A 8 3.25 1.38 7.04
C HIS A 8 1.75 1.63 6.80
N GLU A 9 1.31 2.89 6.74
CA GLU A 9 -0.09 3.22 6.41
C GLU A 9 -0.42 2.80 4.97
N ILE A 10 0.53 3.03 4.06
CA ILE A 10 0.39 2.62 2.65
C ILE A 10 0.34 1.10 2.52
N TYR A 11 1.26 0.41 3.17
CA TYR A 11 1.30 -1.06 3.17
C TYR A 11 -0.01 -1.66 3.68
N ASN A 12 -0.50 -1.17 4.82
CA ASN A 12 -1.79 -1.60 5.36
C ASN A 12 -2.90 -1.39 4.33
N ARG A 13 -2.96 -0.23 3.66
CA ARG A 13 -3.98 0.03 2.64
C ARG A 13 -3.92 -0.96 1.48
N LEU A 14 -2.73 -1.30 0.99
CA LEU A 14 -2.54 -2.29 -0.08
C LEU A 14 -2.99 -3.69 0.34
N ILE A 15 -2.81 -4.05 1.62
CA ILE A 15 -3.30 -5.33 2.15
C ILE A 15 -4.83 -5.36 2.21
N TRP A 16 -5.46 -4.29 2.68
CA TRP A 16 -6.91 -4.26 2.88
C TRP A 16 -7.69 -4.13 1.57
N ASP A 17 -7.14 -3.44 0.57
CA ASP A 17 -7.81 -3.15 -0.70
C ASP A 17 -7.25 -3.98 -1.86
N LYS A 18 -7.02 -5.28 -1.64
CA LYS A 18 -6.41 -6.18 -2.64
C LYS A 18 -7.14 -6.20 -3.98
N GLU A 19 -8.46 -6.11 -4.00
CA GLU A 19 -9.25 -6.09 -5.24
C GLU A 19 -8.98 -4.85 -6.12
N GLN A 20 -8.60 -3.73 -5.51
CA GLN A 20 -8.32 -2.47 -6.19
C GLN A 20 -6.90 -2.44 -6.79
N PHE A 21 -5.92 -3.02 -6.08
CA PHE A 21 -4.50 -2.86 -6.40
C PHE A 21 -3.83 -4.11 -6.97
N GLY A 22 -4.35 -5.31 -6.66
CA GLY A 22 -3.74 -6.57 -7.03
C GLY A 22 -2.39 -6.80 -6.34
N ASP A 23 -1.54 -7.60 -6.99
CA ASP A 23 -0.21 -7.92 -6.46
C ASP A 23 0.77 -6.75 -6.62
N PHE A 24 1.61 -6.58 -5.60
CA PHE A 24 2.61 -5.52 -5.53
C PHE A 24 3.94 -6.04 -5.02
N VAL A 25 5.00 -5.32 -5.36
CA VAL A 25 6.34 -5.49 -4.76
C VAL A 25 6.72 -4.29 -3.92
N ILE A 26 7.58 -4.54 -2.95
CA ILE A 26 8.04 -3.58 -1.95
C ILE A 26 9.50 -3.27 -2.26
N GLY A 27 9.76 -2.05 -2.71
CA GLY A 27 11.11 -1.54 -2.90
C GLY A 27 11.67 -1.09 -1.55
N TYR A 28 12.72 -1.74 -1.07
CA TYR A 28 13.36 -1.41 0.21
C TYR A 28 14.86 -1.22 0.07
N GLU A 29 15.44 -0.46 0.99
CA GLU A 29 16.88 -0.25 1.08
C GLU A 29 17.51 -1.36 1.95
N ASP A 30 18.25 -2.26 1.31
CA ASP A 30 19.06 -3.28 1.96
C ASP A 30 20.31 -2.67 2.65
N ARG A 31 20.92 -3.40 3.59
CA ARG A 31 22.11 -2.94 4.34
C ARG A 31 23.36 -2.85 3.48
N PHE A 32 23.44 -3.64 2.40
CA PHE A 32 24.65 -3.79 1.61
C PHE A 32 24.40 -3.64 0.11
N LEU A 33 23.26 -4.11 -0.38
CA LEU A 33 22.99 -4.23 -1.82
C LEU A 33 22.27 -3.02 -2.43
N GLY A 34 21.90 -2.03 -1.61
CA GLY A 34 21.13 -0.87 -2.06
C GLY A 34 19.64 -1.20 -2.18
N ILE A 35 18.99 -0.74 -3.25
CA ILE A 35 17.56 -0.95 -3.44
C ILE A 35 17.28 -2.36 -3.94
N MET A 36 16.42 -3.08 -3.23
CA MET A 36 15.92 -4.40 -3.60
C MET A 36 14.40 -4.41 -3.66
N GLU A 37 13.84 -5.37 -4.39
CA GLU A 37 12.40 -5.64 -4.43
C GLU A 37 12.12 -6.97 -3.76
N ALA A 38 11.05 -7.03 -2.98
CA ALA A 38 10.51 -8.24 -2.39
C ALA A 38 9.01 -8.34 -2.67
N THR A 39 8.50 -9.56 -2.79
CA THR A 39 7.06 -9.81 -2.64
C THR A 39 6.63 -9.48 -1.22
N ARG A 40 5.31 -9.52 -0.98
CA ARG A 40 4.78 -9.36 0.37
C ARG A 40 5.32 -10.45 1.30
N GLU A 41 5.27 -11.69 0.86
CA GLU A 41 5.66 -12.86 1.63
C GLU A 41 7.15 -12.78 2.00
N GLU A 42 8.02 -12.48 1.04
CA GLU A 42 9.46 -12.30 1.26
C GLU A 42 9.76 -11.16 2.23
N PHE A 43 9.01 -10.05 2.14
CA PHE A 43 9.18 -8.90 3.02
C PHE A 43 8.79 -9.21 4.47
N GLU A 44 7.68 -9.93 4.68
CA GLU A 44 7.22 -10.35 6.00
C GLU A 44 8.17 -11.40 6.61
N GLU A 45 8.61 -12.39 5.83
CA GLU A 45 9.53 -13.43 6.28
C GLU A 45 10.92 -12.88 6.65
N ALA A 46 11.44 -11.93 5.87
CA ALA A 46 12.73 -11.29 6.15
C ALA A 46 12.66 -10.22 7.25
N GLU A 47 11.49 -10.01 7.87
CA GLU A 47 11.24 -9.03 8.94
C GLU A 47 11.78 -7.62 8.60
N ILE A 48 11.60 -7.19 7.35
CA ILE A 48 12.19 -5.94 6.87
C ILE A 48 11.47 -4.75 7.54
N PRO A 49 12.20 -3.83 8.22
CA PRO A 49 11.56 -2.70 8.88
C PRO A 49 10.92 -1.71 7.90
N PHE A 50 9.72 -1.21 8.22
CA PHE A 50 8.99 -0.23 7.39
C PHE A 50 9.77 1.04 7.03
N HIS A 51 10.69 1.50 7.90
CA HIS A 51 11.49 2.69 7.63
C HIS A 51 12.50 2.49 6.47
N ARG A 52 12.75 1.23 6.09
CA ARG A 52 13.62 0.87 4.96
C ARG A 52 12.86 0.86 3.64
N ILE A 53 11.52 0.84 3.65
CA ILE A 53 10.72 0.95 2.42
C ILE A 53 10.96 2.30 1.75
N ARG A 54 11.08 2.25 0.42
CA ARG A 54 11.30 3.39 -0.47
C ARG A 54 10.16 3.57 -1.47
N TYR A 55 9.59 2.48 -1.99
CA TYR A 55 8.44 2.56 -2.90
C TYR A 55 7.57 1.30 -2.86
N PHE A 56 6.36 1.43 -3.40
CA PHE A 56 5.48 0.31 -3.73
C PHE A 56 5.17 0.34 -5.23
N LYS A 57 5.22 -0.83 -5.88
CA LYS A 57 5.01 -0.98 -7.32
C LYS A 57 4.01 -2.09 -7.60
N ILE A 58 3.00 -1.81 -8.41
CA ILE A 58 2.03 -2.82 -8.86
C ILE A 58 2.69 -3.71 -9.92
N ILE A 59 2.57 -5.03 -9.76
CA ILE A 59 3.23 -6.00 -10.63
C ILE A 59 2.61 -6.00 -12.03
N SER A 60 1.27 -5.98 -12.11
CA SER A 60 0.53 -6.16 -13.36
C SER A 60 0.85 -5.11 -14.43
N ASN A 61 1.22 -3.90 -14.04
CA ASN A 61 1.51 -2.78 -14.95
C ASN A 61 2.84 -2.08 -14.67
N GLY A 62 3.61 -2.52 -13.67
CA GLY A 62 4.89 -1.92 -13.27
C GLY A 62 4.78 -0.50 -12.68
N GLN A 63 3.58 -0.02 -12.35
CA GLN A 63 3.38 1.35 -11.90
C GLN A 63 3.83 1.53 -10.44
N ILE A 64 4.70 2.50 -10.20
CA ILE A 64 5.02 2.97 -8.84
C ILE A 64 3.85 3.84 -8.35
N ILE A 65 3.22 3.42 -7.26
CA ILE A 65 2.01 4.05 -6.70
C ILE A 65 2.27 4.85 -5.43
N TRP A 66 3.42 4.63 -4.80
CA TRP A 66 3.93 5.45 -3.72
C TRP A 66 5.45 5.43 -3.75
N ASP A 67 6.08 6.59 -3.58
CA ASP A 67 7.54 6.76 -3.60
C ASP A 67 7.94 7.82 -2.58
N ARG A 68 8.79 7.41 -1.62
CA ARG A 68 9.24 8.26 -0.52
C ARG A 68 10.09 9.43 -0.99
N GLU A 69 11.02 9.17 -1.91
CA GLU A 69 12.01 10.14 -2.36
C GLU A 69 11.36 11.14 -3.33
N LYS A 70 10.55 10.65 -4.26
CA LYS A 70 9.81 11.49 -5.22
C LYS A 70 8.57 12.15 -4.60
N ARG A 71 8.25 11.84 -3.34
CA ARG A 71 7.03 12.28 -2.63
C ARG A 71 5.75 12.01 -3.43
N LEU A 72 5.71 10.85 -4.09
CA LEU A 72 4.56 10.36 -4.85
C LEU A 72 3.64 9.57 -3.92
N ASP A 73 2.34 9.84 -4.01
CA ASP A 73 1.31 9.07 -3.31
C ASP A 73 0.04 9.08 -4.17
N LEU A 74 -0.09 8.09 -5.03
CA LEU A 74 -1.28 7.90 -5.87
C LEU A 74 -2.42 7.25 -5.09
N ILE A 75 -2.11 6.54 -4.00
CA ILE A 75 -3.08 5.83 -3.18
C ILE A 75 -3.97 6.84 -2.48
N THR A 76 -3.41 7.69 -1.62
CA THR A 76 -4.17 8.70 -0.87
C THR A 76 -4.85 9.72 -1.79
N ARG A 77 -4.16 10.13 -2.87
CA ARG A 77 -4.70 11.11 -3.82
C ARG A 77 -5.91 10.55 -4.59
N ASN A 78 -5.91 9.27 -4.95
CA ASN A 78 -7.05 8.67 -5.63
C ASN A 78 -8.27 8.56 -4.72
N TYR A 79 -8.12 8.21 -3.43
CA TYR A 79 -9.25 8.22 -2.49
C TYR A 79 -9.77 9.64 -2.17
N SER A 80 -8.93 10.66 -2.27
CA SER A 80 -9.35 12.06 -2.11
C SER A 80 -10.27 12.53 -3.25
N ASN A 81 -10.13 11.92 -4.43
CA ASN A 81 -10.91 12.23 -5.62
C ASN A 81 -12.16 11.33 -5.75
N LEU A 82 -12.32 10.32 -4.90
CA LEU A 82 -13.56 9.58 -4.78
C LEU A 82 -14.56 10.45 -4.02
N ASN A 83 -15.53 11.00 -4.73
CA ASN A 83 -16.65 11.73 -4.12
C ASN A 83 -17.28 10.86 -3.02
N PRO A 84 -17.52 11.39 -1.80
CA PRO A 84 -18.17 10.66 -0.72
C PRO A 84 -19.54 10.05 -1.09
N SER A 85 -20.19 10.58 -2.13
CA SER A 85 -21.45 10.07 -2.68
C SER A 85 -21.33 8.77 -3.49
N GLN A 86 -20.12 8.27 -3.76
CA GLN A 86 -19.89 6.94 -4.36
C GLN A 86 -19.43 5.90 -3.33
N ILE A 87 -19.13 6.32 -2.09
CA ILE A 87 -18.84 5.42 -0.96
C ILE A 87 -20.17 5.00 -0.34
N SER A 88 -21.02 4.33 -1.13
CA SER A 88 -22.12 3.55 -0.60
C SER A 88 -21.52 2.27 -0.05
N ILE A 89 -21.22 2.31 1.24
CA ILE A 89 -21.12 1.18 2.16
C ILE A 89 -21.86 -0.08 1.65
N ASN A 90 -21.12 -0.98 1.01
CA ASN A 90 -21.36 -2.41 1.19
C ASN A 90 -20.79 -2.74 2.57
N ARG A 91 -21.54 -2.37 3.61
CA ARG A 91 -21.43 -3.06 4.89
C ARG A 91 -22.18 -4.36 4.66
N ASP A 92 -21.44 -5.44 4.44
CA ASP A 92 -22.03 -6.76 4.59
C ASP A 92 -22.53 -6.86 6.04
N ASP A 93 -23.84 -6.74 6.21
CA ASP A 93 -24.59 -7.01 7.44
C ASP A 93 -24.62 -8.53 7.69
N SER A 94 -23.46 -9.12 7.95
CA SER A 94 -23.34 -10.56 8.24
C SER A 94 -22.80 -10.90 9.63
N ASP A 95 -22.68 -9.93 10.55
CA ASP A 95 -22.28 -10.17 11.94
C ASP A 95 -23.16 -9.46 12.98
N ILE A 96 -24.49 -9.57 12.84
CA ILE A 96 -25.40 -9.49 13.99
C ILE A 96 -26.33 -10.72 13.95
N LYS A 97 -25.80 -11.85 14.37
CA LYS A 97 -26.58 -12.81 15.14
C LYS A 97 -25.71 -13.34 16.26
N GLN A 98 -25.95 -12.84 17.47
CA GLN A 98 -25.72 -13.62 18.66
C GLN A 98 -26.97 -13.54 19.56
N PRO A 99 -27.29 -14.66 20.24
CA PRO A 99 -28.63 -15.01 20.72
C PRO A 99 -29.18 -14.13 21.84
#